data_AF-A0A9E2KQM3-F1
#
_entry.id   AF-A0A9E2KQM3-F1
#
_cell.length_a   1.000
_cell.length_b   1.000
_cell.length_c   1.000
_cell.angle_alpha   90.00
_cell.angle_beta   90.00
_cell.angle_gamma   90.00
#
_symmetry.space_group_name_H-M   'P 1'
#
loop_
_entity.id
_entity.type
_entity.pdbx_description
1 polymer ?
#
loop_
_entity_poly.entity_id
_entity_poly.type
_entity_poly.pdbx_seq_one_letter_code
_entity_poly.pdbx_strand_id
1 'polypeptide(L)'
;MSNNNFKTGRLVFVDDDFFDLVQEPYLKVNKGKGAQRPHYFAFKMNGQKDMYWVAPLTSRIAKFDEIVAKKQAQGKPTDIFFKTQVRDKDAYILFADMFPVNAKYLRAYNRDKRPMEIDPRDNSKALKEARKVVTLLEKGVKFTRTSPDVKRITKVQIEHEKELKVEREDDVMKK
;
A
#
# COMPACT_ATOMS: atom_id res chain seq x y z
N MET A 1 0.44 -23.10 -6.44
CA MET A 1 -0.10 -21.74 -6.60
C MET A 1 -0.57 -21.26 -5.25
N SER A 2 0.09 -20.28 -4.63
CA SER A 2 -0.33 -19.76 -3.32
C SER A 2 -1.64 -19.01 -3.48
N ASN A 3 -2.70 -19.59 -2.92
CA ASN A 3 -4.04 -19.02 -2.89
C ASN A 3 -4.07 -17.86 -1.88
N ASN A 4 -3.44 -16.74 -2.21
CA ASN A 4 -3.43 -15.56 -1.35
C ASN A 4 -4.77 -14.85 -1.48
N ASN A 5 -5.73 -15.21 -0.63
CA ASN A 5 -7.04 -14.58 -0.59
C ASN A 5 -6.98 -13.23 0.14
N PHE A 6 -6.31 -12.26 -0.48
CA PHE A 6 -6.34 -10.88 -0.04
C PHE A 6 -7.70 -10.25 -0.36
N LYS A 7 -8.31 -9.61 0.63
CA LYS A 7 -9.63 -8.99 0.53
C LYS A 7 -9.52 -7.51 0.88
N THR A 8 -10.13 -6.65 0.06
CA THR A 8 -10.25 -5.21 0.35
C THR A 8 -10.75 -4.98 1.77
N GLY A 9 -10.16 -4.01 2.47
CA GLY A 9 -10.48 -3.76 3.88
C GLY A 9 -9.48 -4.38 4.86
N ARG A 10 -8.85 -5.50 4.47
CA ARG A 10 -7.88 -6.18 5.33
C ARG A 10 -6.55 -5.44 5.40
N LEU A 11 -5.79 -5.77 6.44
CA LEU A 11 -4.43 -5.31 6.61
C LEU A 11 -3.44 -6.37 6.13
N VAL A 12 -2.35 -5.90 5.56
CA VAL A 12 -1.21 -6.71 5.10
C VAL A 12 0.09 -6.11 5.62
N PHE A 13 1.12 -6.95 5.68
CA PHE A 13 2.51 -6.52 5.76
C PHE A 13 3.15 -6.60 4.38
N VAL A 14 4.09 -5.69 4.16
CA VAL A 14 4.98 -5.69 2.99
C VAL A 14 6.35 -6.12 3.49
N ASP A 15 6.92 -7.12 2.85
CA ASP A 15 8.23 -7.68 3.22
C ASP A 15 9.38 -6.74 2.84
N ASP A 16 10.50 -6.83 3.57
CA ASP A 16 11.62 -5.90 3.44
C ASP A 16 12.30 -5.98 2.06
N ASP A 17 12.34 -7.19 1.46
CA ASP A 17 12.83 -7.44 0.09
C ASP A 17 12.16 -6.54 -0.96
N PHE A 18 10.90 -6.17 -0.76
CA PHE A 18 10.23 -5.21 -1.66
C PHE A 18 10.88 -3.82 -1.56
N PHE A 19 11.13 -3.34 -0.34
CA PHE A 19 11.71 -2.02 -0.13
C PHE A 19 13.16 -1.97 -0.63
N ASP A 20 13.92 -3.06 -0.44
CA ASP A 20 15.29 -3.21 -0.94
C ASP A 20 15.34 -3.29 -2.47
N LEU A 21 14.34 -3.90 -3.10
CA LEU A 21 14.21 -3.93 -4.56
C LEU A 21 13.91 -2.54 -5.13
N VAL A 22 12.89 -1.84 -4.61
CA VAL A 22 12.42 -0.60 -5.24
C VAL A 22 13.25 0.62 -4.83
N GLN A 23 13.90 0.59 -3.66
CA GLN A 23 14.72 1.66 -3.09
C GLN A 23 14.06 3.05 -3.21
N GLU A 24 12.74 3.12 -3.00
CA GLU A 24 12.01 4.38 -3.06
C GLU A 24 12.15 5.15 -1.73
N PRO A 25 12.85 6.30 -1.70
CA PRO A 25 13.20 6.98 -0.46
C PRO A 25 11.99 7.52 0.32
N TYR A 26 10.84 7.70 -0.35
CA TYR A 26 9.67 8.32 0.26
C TYR A 26 8.63 7.33 0.81
N LEU A 27 8.81 6.02 0.54
CA LEU A 27 7.96 4.99 1.11
C LEU A 27 8.09 4.92 2.62
N LYS A 28 6.97 4.61 3.28
CA LYS A 28 6.94 4.43 4.73
C LYS A 28 7.39 3.02 5.09
N VAL A 29 8.70 2.79 5.05
CA VAL A 29 9.34 1.49 5.31
C VAL A 29 9.11 0.96 6.74
N ASN A 30 9.43 -0.32 6.94
CA ASN A 30 9.42 -0.98 8.24
C ASN A 30 10.50 -0.39 9.18
N LYS A 31 10.32 -0.49 10.51
CA LYS A 31 11.18 0.20 11.49
C LYS A 31 12.31 -0.65 12.08
N GLY A 32 12.91 -1.57 11.32
CA GLY A 32 14.18 -2.24 11.63
C GLY A 32 14.32 -2.96 13.00
N LYS A 33 13.24 -3.16 13.75
CA LYS A 33 13.23 -3.75 15.11
C LYS A 33 12.09 -4.76 15.29
N GLY A 34 11.81 -5.56 14.25
CA GLY A 34 10.66 -6.48 14.21
C GLY A 34 9.28 -5.81 14.12
N ALA A 35 9.22 -4.47 14.13
CA ALA A 35 7.98 -3.71 13.97
C ALA A 35 7.70 -3.46 12.47
N GLN A 36 6.92 -4.35 11.87
CA GLN A 36 6.40 -4.16 10.53
C GLN A 36 5.26 -3.13 10.53
N ARG A 37 5.18 -2.33 9.47
CA ARG A 37 4.09 -1.38 9.30
C ARG A 37 2.88 -2.08 8.66
N PRO A 38 1.69 -2.07 9.28
CA PRO A 38 0.47 -2.51 8.62
C PRO A 38 0.12 -1.60 7.45
N HIS A 39 -0.35 -2.20 6.37
CA HIS A 39 -0.86 -1.50 5.20
C HIS A 39 -2.31 -1.94 4.93
N TYR A 40 -3.16 -0.99 4.56
CA TYR A 40 -4.50 -1.25 4.06
C TYR A 40 -4.38 -1.88 2.67
N PHE A 41 -4.99 -3.05 2.50
CA PHE A 41 -5.10 -3.70 1.21
C PHE A 41 -6.31 -3.13 0.46
N ALA A 42 -6.05 -2.42 -0.64
CA ALA A 42 -7.07 -1.69 -1.38
C ALA A 42 -7.70 -2.56 -2.48
N PHE A 43 -7.02 -2.71 -3.62
CA PHE A 43 -7.57 -3.43 -4.78
C PHE A 43 -6.46 -3.92 -5.71
N LYS A 44 -6.78 -4.92 -6.53
CA LYS A 44 -5.90 -5.41 -7.59
C LYS A 44 -5.77 -4.37 -8.70
N MET A 45 -4.56 -4.19 -9.22
CA MET A 45 -4.31 -3.33 -10.38
C MET A 45 -4.94 -3.91 -11.64
N ASN A 46 -5.47 -3.02 -12.49
CA ASN A 46 -6.02 -3.43 -13.78
C ASN A 46 -4.88 -3.76 -14.75
N GLY A 47 -5.03 -4.85 -15.52
CA GLY A 47 -4.07 -5.22 -16.58
C GLY A 47 -2.70 -5.73 -16.10
N GLN A 48 -2.46 -5.79 -14.79
CA GLN A 48 -1.21 -6.32 -14.21
C GLN A 48 -1.53 -7.52 -13.31
N LYS A 49 -1.05 -8.70 -13.72
CA LYS A 49 -1.24 -9.92 -12.93
C LYS A 49 -0.53 -9.77 -11.60
N ASP A 50 -1.20 -10.17 -10.52
CA ASP A 50 -0.66 -10.24 -9.15
C ASP A 50 -0.13 -8.92 -8.57
N MET A 51 -0.46 -7.76 -9.16
CA MET A 51 -0.12 -6.45 -8.62
C MET A 51 -1.31 -5.84 -7.88
N TYR A 52 -1.07 -5.28 -6.70
CA TYR A 52 -2.09 -4.75 -5.80
C TYR A 52 -1.70 -3.38 -5.27
N TRP A 53 -2.70 -2.53 -5.05
CA TRP A 53 -2.53 -1.25 -4.36
C TRP A 53 -2.66 -1.44 -2.85
N VAL A 54 -1.68 -0.92 -2.12
CA VAL A 54 -1.70 -0.87 -0.65
C VAL A 54 -1.40 0.54 -0.15
N ALA A 55 -1.88 0.86 1.05
CA ALA A 55 -1.70 2.17 1.68
C ALA A 55 -1.16 2.02 3.10
N PRO A 56 -0.10 2.75 3.52
CA PRO A 56 0.43 2.62 4.87
C PRO A 56 -0.57 3.12 5.92
N LEU A 57 -0.64 2.41 7.06
CA LEU A 57 -1.33 2.90 8.25
C LEU A 57 -0.40 3.70 9.16
N THR A 58 -1.01 4.55 9.97
CA THR A 58 -0.37 5.26 11.07
C THR A 58 -1.32 5.43 12.25
N SER A 59 -0.80 5.27 13.47
CA SER A 59 -1.50 5.53 14.72
C SER A 59 -1.26 6.96 15.26
N ARG A 60 -0.61 7.83 14.49
CA ARG A 60 -0.30 9.21 14.89
C ARG A 60 -1.52 10.13 14.75
N ILE A 61 -2.57 9.88 15.51
CA ILE A 61 -3.89 10.50 15.34
C ILE A 61 -3.84 12.03 15.45
N ALA A 62 -3.34 12.57 16.56
CA ALA A 62 -3.26 14.02 16.77
C ALA A 62 -2.54 14.77 15.64
N LYS A 63 -1.43 14.22 15.13
CA LYS A 63 -0.69 14.81 14.02
C LYS A 63 -1.55 14.90 12.75
N PHE A 64 -2.28 13.85 12.41
CA PHE A 64 -3.05 13.83 11.17
C PHE A 64 -4.38 14.57 11.31
N ASP A 65 -5.00 14.60 12.49
CA ASP A 65 -6.14 15.48 12.80
C ASP A 65 -5.75 16.95 12.57
N GLU A 66 -4.58 17.40 13.05
CA GLU A 66 -4.07 18.76 12.84
C GLU A 66 -3.84 19.07 11.34
N ILE A 67 -3.22 18.13 10.61
CA ILE A 67 -2.97 18.30 9.17
C ILE A 67 -4.29 18.41 8.38
N VAL A 68 -5.28 17.59 8.72
CA VAL A 68 -6.60 17.58 8.08
C VAL A 68 -7.33 18.89 8.38
N ALA A 69 -7.38 19.32 9.64
CA ALA A 69 -8.01 20.58 10.05
C ALA A 69 -7.39 21.78 9.32
N LYS A 70 -6.05 21.85 9.25
CA LYS A 70 -5.33 22.91 8.52
C LYS A 70 -5.67 22.91 7.02
N LYS A 71 -5.80 21.75 6.39
CA LYS A 71 -6.19 21.65 4.97
C LYS A 71 -7.64 22.09 4.76
N GLN A 72 -8.55 21.68 5.63
CA GLN A 72 -9.96 22.09 5.57
C GLN A 72 -10.13 23.60 5.73
N ALA A 73 -9.42 24.22 6.68
CA ALA A 73 -9.42 25.67 6.85
C ALA A 73 -8.90 26.43 5.61
N GLN A 74 -8.09 25.78 4.78
CA GLN A 74 -7.59 26.32 3.50
C GLN A 74 -8.48 25.95 2.30
N GLY A 75 -9.62 25.29 2.51
CA GLY A 75 -10.48 24.80 1.42
C GLY A 75 -9.85 23.70 0.57
N LYS A 76 -8.81 23.02 1.07
CA LYS A 76 -8.07 21.99 0.32
C LYS A 76 -8.68 20.60 0.53
N PRO A 77 -8.67 19.73 -0.50
CA PRO A 77 -9.10 18.34 -0.36
C PRO A 77 -8.28 17.58 0.70
N THR A 78 -8.96 16.69 1.43
CA THR A 78 -8.39 15.85 2.50
C THR A 78 -8.56 14.36 2.26
N ASP A 79 -9.13 13.96 1.12
CA ASP A 79 -9.31 12.57 0.65
C ASP A 79 -8.00 11.78 0.47
N ILE A 80 -6.86 12.43 0.70
CA ILE A 80 -5.54 11.81 0.77
C ILE A 80 -5.23 11.17 2.13
N PHE A 81 -6.09 11.40 3.15
CA PHE A 81 -6.01 10.82 4.48
C PHE A 81 -7.39 10.31 4.90
N PHE A 82 -7.46 9.04 5.33
CA PHE A 82 -8.71 8.44 5.76
C PHE A 82 -8.62 7.99 7.21
N LYS A 83 -9.44 8.57 8.09
CA LYS A 83 -9.54 8.17 9.50
C LYS A 83 -10.50 6.99 9.62
N THR A 84 -10.09 5.95 10.34
CA THR A 84 -10.87 4.72 10.58
C THR A 84 -10.45 4.11 11.93
N GLN A 85 -10.96 2.92 12.24
CA GLN A 85 -10.55 2.14 13.38
C GLN A 85 -10.08 0.73 12.98
N VAL A 86 -9.17 0.18 13.76
CA VAL A 86 -8.70 -1.20 13.67
C VAL A 86 -8.78 -1.80 15.07
N ARG A 87 -9.74 -2.70 15.32
CA ARG A 87 -10.06 -3.23 16.67
C ARG A 87 -10.22 -2.10 17.70
N ASP A 88 -11.17 -1.19 17.43
CA ASP A 88 -11.54 -0.07 18.32
C ASP A 88 -10.41 0.93 18.62
N LYS A 89 -9.32 0.87 17.84
CA LYS A 89 -8.23 1.83 17.91
C LYS A 89 -8.21 2.67 16.65
N ASP A 90 -8.25 3.98 16.84
CA ASP A 90 -8.13 4.94 15.75
C ASP A 90 -6.84 4.70 14.95
N ALA A 91 -6.97 4.86 13.63
CA ALA A 91 -5.89 4.80 12.67
C ALA A 91 -6.17 5.76 11.51
N TYR A 92 -5.10 6.19 10.87
CA TYR A 92 -5.16 6.85 9.56
C TYR A 92 -4.60 5.92 8.49
N ILE A 93 -5.31 5.84 7.37
CA ILE A 93 -4.81 5.32 6.10
C ILE A 93 -4.26 6.49 5.29
N LEU A 94 -3.02 6.37 4.82
CA LEU A 94 -2.32 7.45 4.10
C LEU A 94 -2.42 7.22 2.59
N PHE A 95 -3.54 7.62 1.98
CA PHE A 95 -3.75 7.42 0.55
C PHE A 95 -2.75 8.18 -0.33
N ALA A 96 -2.29 9.37 0.10
CA ALA A 96 -1.21 10.10 -0.59
C ALA A 96 0.11 9.32 -0.70
N ASP A 97 0.33 8.34 0.18
CA ASP A 97 1.53 7.50 0.23
C ASP A 97 1.23 6.06 -0.26
N MET A 98 0.15 5.85 -1.03
CA MET A 98 -0.16 4.55 -1.64
C MET A 98 0.87 4.15 -2.68
N PHE A 99 1.08 2.84 -2.81
CA PHE A 99 1.99 2.27 -3.78
C PHE A 99 1.54 0.88 -4.26
N PRO A 100 1.94 0.49 -5.49
CA PRO A 100 1.66 -0.83 -6.02
C PRO A 100 2.71 -1.85 -5.57
N VAL A 101 2.26 -3.07 -5.27
CA VAL A 101 3.10 -4.16 -4.75
C VAL A 101 2.67 -5.49 -5.37
N ASN A 102 3.64 -6.30 -5.77
CA ASN A 102 3.41 -7.67 -6.20
C ASN A 102 2.98 -8.56 -5.01
N ALA A 103 2.01 -9.45 -5.24
CA ALA A 103 1.46 -10.37 -4.25
C ALA A 103 2.53 -11.19 -3.49
N LYS A 104 3.66 -11.49 -4.13
CA LYS A 104 4.75 -12.27 -3.52
C LYS A 104 5.39 -11.57 -2.32
N TYR A 105 5.33 -10.25 -2.25
CA TYR A 105 5.84 -9.44 -1.15
C TYR A 105 4.78 -9.11 -0.09
N LEU A 106 3.56 -9.64 -0.24
CA LEU A 106 2.46 -9.37 0.67
C LEU A 106 2.21 -10.56 1.59
N ARG A 107 2.03 -10.26 2.88
CA ARG A 107 1.56 -11.23 3.87
C ARG A 107 0.32 -10.71 4.59
N ALA A 108 -0.68 -11.57 4.76
CA ALA A 108 -1.89 -11.22 5.49
C ALA A 108 -1.55 -10.91 6.96
N TYR A 109 -2.03 -9.78 7.47
CA TYR A 109 -1.89 -9.46 8.88
C TYR A 109 -3.04 -10.11 9.66
N ASN A 110 -2.73 -11.21 10.34
CA ASN A 110 -3.65 -11.88 11.26
C ASN A 110 -3.15 -11.71 12.70
N ARG A 111 -4.08 -11.57 13.64
CA ARG A 111 -3.81 -11.61 15.08
C ARG A 111 -4.85 -12.49 15.75
N ASP A 112 -4.41 -13.42 16.60
CA ASP A 112 -5.30 -14.40 17.27
C ASP A 112 -6.12 -15.22 16.26
N LYS A 113 -5.49 -15.62 15.15
CA LYS A 113 -6.11 -16.35 14.01
C LYS A 113 -7.24 -15.59 13.30
N ARG A 114 -7.44 -14.30 13.59
CA ARG A 114 -8.43 -13.44 12.92
C ARG A 114 -7.72 -12.42 12.01
N PRO A 115 -8.26 -12.14 10.82
CA PRO A 115 -7.72 -11.08 9.97
C PRO A 115 -7.85 -9.73 10.68
N MET A 116 -6.80 -8.93 10.58
CA MET A 116 -6.85 -7.52 10.92
C MET A 116 -7.45 -6.76 9.74
N GLU A 117 -8.39 -5.87 10.01
CA GLU A 117 -9.07 -5.08 8.99
C GLU A 117 -9.48 -3.72 9.58
N ILE A 118 -9.75 -2.77 8.69
CA ILE A 118 -10.38 -1.51 9.07
C ILE A 118 -11.84 -1.75 9.45
N ASP A 119 -12.50 -0.74 10.03
CA ASP A 119 -13.93 -0.82 10.32
C ASP A 119 -14.72 -1.19 9.05
N PRO A 120 -15.50 -2.29 9.08
CA PRO A 120 -16.26 -2.71 7.90
C PRO A 120 -17.20 -1.65 7.33
N ARG A 121 -17.70 -0.73 8.17
CA ARG A 121 -18.56 0.40 7.79
C ARG A 121 -17.83 1.39 6.87
N ASP A 122 -16.52 1.46 6.99
CA ASP A 122 -15.67 2.39 6.23
C ASP A 122 -15.24 1.84 4.87
N ASN A 123 -15.34 0.52 4.64
CA ASN A 123 -14.76 -0.16 3.46
C ASN A 123 -15.16 0.48 2.12
N SER A 124 -16.45 0.78 1.93
CA SER A 124 -16.94 1.37 0.67
C SER A 124 -16.35 2.76 0.42
N LYS A 125 -16.31 3.59 1.47
CA LYS A 125 -15.80 4.96 1.40
C LYS A 125 -14.28 4.98 1.21
N ALA A 126 -13.56 4.18 2.00
CA ALA A 126 -12.11 4.02 1.89
C ALA A 126 -11.70 3.55 0.49
N LEU A 127 -12.41 2.57 -0.08
CA LEU A 127 -12.15 2.08 -1.44
C LEU A 127 -12.40 3.16 -2.50
N LYS A 128 -13.49 3.93 -2.38
CA LYS A 128 -13.81 5.03 -3.30
C LYS A 128 -12.71 6.10 -3.31
N GLU A 129 -12.26 6.52 -2.13
CA GLU A 129 -11.19 7.53 -1.98
C GLU A 129 -9.84 6.99 -2.48
N ALA A 130 -9.49 5.75 -2.15
CA ALA A 130 -8.29 5.09 -2.64
C ALA A 130 -8.23 5.08 -4.19
N ARG A 131 -9.33 4.75 -4.88
CA ARG A 131 -9.40 4.76 -6.34
C ARG A 131 -9.19 6.15 -6.93
N LYS A 132 -9.79 7.18 -6.32
CA LYS A 132 -9.61 8.58 -6.73
C LYS A 132 -8.15 8.99 -6.61
N VAL A 133 -7.51 8.68 -5.48
CA VAL A 133 -6.11 9.02 -5.22
C VAL A 133 -5.16 8.27 -6.16
N VAL A 134 -5.39 6.98 -6.39
CA VAL A 134 -4.62 6.19 -7.36
C VAL A 134 -4.66 6.80 -8.76
N THR A 135 -5.84 7.24 -9.23
CA THR A 135 -5.96 7.91 -10.54
C THR A 135 -5.07 9.16 -10.64
N LEU A 136 -4.91 9.90 -9.54
CA LEU A 136 -4.05 11.08 -9.50
C LEU A 136 -2.57 10.70 -9.44
N LEU A 137 -2.20 9.72 -8.63
CA LEU A 137 -0.82 9.19 -8.54
C LEU A 137 -0.34 8.66 -9.90
N GLU A 138 -1.19 7.90 -10.59
CA GLU A 138 -0.89 7.37 -11.94
C GLU A 138 -0.75 8.48 -12.99
N LYS A 139 -1.39 9.65 -12.78
CA LYS A 139 -1.17 10.85 -13.61
C LYS A 139 0.10 11.63 -13.23
N GLY A 140 0.82 11.22 -12.19
CA GLY A 140 2.03 11.87 -11.71
C GLY A 140 1.77 13.06 -10.78
N VAL A 141 0.54 13.21 -10.26
CA VAL A 141 0.23 14.25 -9.28
C VAL A 141 1.00 14.00 -8.00
N LYS A 142 1.74 15.02 -7.54
CA LYS A 142 2.46 15.00 -6.27
C LYS A 142 1.64 15.71 -5.20
N PHE A 143 1.22 14.98 -4.17
CA PHE A 143 0.51 15.56 -3.03
C PHE A 143 1.43 16.31 -2.07
N THR A 144 2.70 15.91 -2.03
CA THR A 144 3.76 16.55 -1.26
C THR A 144 5.08 16.48 -2.03
N ARG A 145 6.10 17.22 -1.58
CA ARG A 145 7.47 17.12 -2.12
C ARG A 145 8.04 15.70 -1.99
N THR A 146 7.55 14.91 -1.04
CA THR A 146 7.99 13.54 -0.75
C THR A 146 6.91 12.53 -1.11
N SER A 147 6.19 12.74 -2.22
CA SER A 147 5.26 11.74 -2.75
C SER A 147 6.04 10.63 -3.47
N PRO A 148 5.66 9.35 -3.29
CA PRO A 148 6.36 8.23 -3.94
C PRO A 148 6.16 8.25 -5.45
N ASP A 149 7.19 7.85 -6.21
CA ASP A 149 7.06 7.64 -7.66
C ASP A 149 6.47 6.25 -7.96
N VAL A 150 5.14 6.19 -7.98
CA VAL A 150 4.40 4.94 -8.21
C VAL A 150 4.68 4.33 -9.60
N LYS A 151 5.04 5.15 -10.59
CA LYS A 151 5.38 4.65 -11.93
C LYS A 151 6.72 3.95 -11.91
N ARG A 152 7.72 4.56 -11.27
CA ARG A 152 9.04 3.94 -11.06
C ARG A 152 8.93 2.65 -10.26
N ILE A 153 8.20 2.67 -9.14
CA ILE A 153 7.94 1.47 -8.31
C ILE A 153 7.32 0.34 -9.14
N THR A 154 6.34 0.66 -9.99
CA THR A 154 5.69 -0.34 -10.87
C THR A 154 6.68 -0.90 -11.88
N LYS A 155 7.45 -0.02 -12.53
CA LYS A 155 8.42 -0.39 -13.57
C LYS A 155 9.48 -1.36 -13.03
N VAL A 156 10.10 -1.02 -11.89
CA VAL A 156 11.14 -1.85 -11.25
C VAL A 156 10.62 -3.26 -10.96
N GLN A 157 9.40 -3.39 -10.42
CA GLN A 157 8.81 -4.70 -10.14
C GLN A 157 8.56 -5.52 -11.42
N ILE A 158 8.08 -4.88 -12.49
CA ILE A 158 7.82 -5.56 -13.77
C ILE A 158 9.13 -6.04 -14.41
N GLU A 159 10.18 -5.23 -14.37
CA GLU A 159 11.50 -5.58 -14.93
C GLU A 159 12.11 -6.75 -14.16
N HIS A 160 12.11 -6.67 -12.84
CA HIS A 160 12.61 -7.76 -11.99
C HIS A 160 11.84 -9.08 -12.20
N GLU A 161 10.51 -9.03 -12.38
CA GLU A 161 9.72 -10.23 -12.71
C GLU A 161 10.03 -10.82 -14.08
N LYS A 162 10.49 -10.02 -15.03
CA LYS A 162 10.93 -10.51 -16.36
C LYS A 162 12.28 -11.20 -16.24
N GLU A 163 13.24 -10.58 -15.56
CA GLU A 163 14.58 -11.15 -15.32
C GLU A 163 14.48 -12.53 -14.67
N LEU A 164 13.69 -12.66 -13.59
CA LEU A 164 13.48 -13.94 -12.91
C LEU A 164 12.84 -15.01 -13.81
N LYS A 165 12.08 -14.65 -14.85
CA LYS A 165 11.50 -15.63 -15.78
C LYS A 165 12.53 -16.14 -16.77
N VAL A 166 13.37 -15.24 -17.31
CA VAL A 166 14.46 -15.61 -18.21
C VAL A 166 15.43 -16.57 -17.52
N GLU A 167 15.84 -16.26 -16.30
CA GLU A 167 16.74 -17.13 -15.52
C GLU A 167 16.16 -18.54 -15.30
N ARG A 168 14.85 -18.63 -15.01
CA ARG A 168 14.17 -19.92 -14.83
C ARG A 168 14.06 -20.73 -16.13
N GLU A 169 13.88 -20.06 -17.27
CA GLU A 169 13.83 -20.73 -18.58
C GLU A 169 15.21 -21.25 -18.98
N ASP A 170 16.26 -20.46 -18.75
CA ASP A 170 17.65 -20.87 -18.99
C ASP A 170 18.07 -22.07 -18.12
N ASP A 171 17.65 -22.11 -16.86
CA ASP A 171 17.95 -23.22 -15.94
C ASP A 171 17.23 -24.52 -16.31
N VAL A 172 16.05 -24.43 -16.94
CA VAL A 172 15.29 -25.59 -17.44
C VAL A 172 15.93 -26.13 -18.73
N MET A 173 16.43 -25.25 -19.60
CA MET A 173 17.08 -25.64 -20.86
C MET A 173 18.47 -26.25 -20.67
N LYS A 174 19.11 -26.04 -19.51
CA LYS A 174 20.43 -26.59 -19.16
C LYS A 174 20.37 -27.93 -18.40
N LYS A 175 19.18 -28.43 -18.08
CA LYS A 175 18.94 -29.72 -17.40
C LYS A 175 18.36 -30.75 -18.37
#